data_AF-A0A4Q7AC67-F1
#
_entry.id   AF-A0A4Q7AC67-F1
#
_cell.length_a   1.000
_cell.length_b   1.000
_cell.length_c   1.000
_cell.angle_alpha   90.00
_cell.angle_beta   90.00
_cell.angle_gamma   90.00
#
_symmetry.space_group_name_H-M   'P 1'
#
loop_
_entity.id
_entity.type
_entity.pdbx_description
1 polymer ?
#
loop_
_entity_poly.entity_id
_entity_poly.type
_entity_poly.pdbx_seq_one_letter_code
_entity_poly.pdbx_strand_id
1 'polypeptide(L)'
;MDTLIILLIILGFLGFILVIKNNKKTPIKNNKLSLKELAKKTFPKYKIIEKHGTVMICEINHRNEPDELVFIRIEPNKQKNITKFGRRYKAEYPAMPTAKELKIDFGKHLN
;
A
#
# COMPACT_ATOMS: atom_id res chain seq x y z
N MET A 1 5.12 24.35 -45.61
CA MET A 1 4.32 24.45 -44.36
C MET A 1 4.06 23.06 -43.79
N ASP A 2 3.65 22.10 -44.63
CA ASP A 2 3.29 20.74 -44.19
C ASP A 2 4.43 19.95 -43.55
N THR A 3 5.66 20.06 -44.08
CA THR A 3 6.85 19.39 -43.51
C THR A 3 7.23 19.89 -42.11
N LEU A 4 7.02 21.18 -41.84
CA LEU A 4 7.24 21.80 -40.52
C LEU A 4 6.21 21.32 -39.49
N ILE A 5 4.95 21.18 -39.91
CA ILE A 5 3.86 20.68 -39.08
C ILE A 5 4.11 19.20 -38.72
N ILE A 6 4.52 18.38 -39.68
CA ILE A 6 4.85 16.97 -39.46
C ILE A 6 6.02 16.83 -38.47
N LEU A 7 7.05 17.67 -38.59
CA LEU A 7 8.21 17.64 -37.68
C LEU A 7 7.84 17.96 -36.23
N LEU A 8 6.96 18.95 -36.02
CA LEU A 8 6.48 19.33 -34.69
C LEU A 8 5.63 18.22 -34.03
N ILE A 9 4.82 17.51 -34.82
CA ILE A 9 4.02 16.38 -34.33
C ILE A 9 4.94 15.24 -33.86
N ILE A 10 6.00 14.92 -34.63
CA ILE A 10 6.94 13.86 -34.27
C ILE A 10 7.70 14.20 -32.98
N LEU A 11 8.16 15.44 -32.84
CA LEU A 11 8.85 15.91 -31.62
C LEU A 11 7.93 15.89 -30.40
N GLY A 12 6.67 16.30 -30.57
CA GLY A 12 5.65 16.23 -29.52
C GLY A 12 5.38 14.79 -29.07
N PHE A 13 5.28 13.85 -30.01
CA PHE A 13 5.06 12.43 -29.71
C PHE A 13 6.25 11.80 -28.98
N LEU A 14 7.48 12.13 -29.38
CA LEU A 14 8.69 11.63 -28.71
C LEU A 14 8.79 12.12 -27.26
N GLY A 15 8.50 13.41 -27.04
CA GLY A 15 8.45 14.00 -25.69
C GLY A 15 7.38 13.35 -24.82
N PHE A 16 6.19 13.10 -25.38
CA PHE A 16 5.09 12.45 -24.66
C PHE A 16 5.42 11.02 -24.23
N ILE A 17 6.06 10.21 -25.09
CA ILE A 17 6.48 8.85 -24.76
C ILE A 17 7.53 8.83 -23.62
N LEU A 18 8.47 9.77 -23.63
CA LEU A 18 9.49 9.91 -22.58
C LEU A 18 8.87 10.19 -21.19
N VAL A 19 7.86 11.07 -21.13
CA VAL A 19 7.16 11.41 -19.88
C VAL A 19 6.41 10.19 -19.31
N ILE A 20 5.77 9.38 -20.16
CA ILE A 20 5.07 8.16 -19.70
C ILE A 20 6.07 7.12 -19.17
N LYS A 21 7.23 6.98 -19.82
CA LYS A 21 8.23 5.97 -19.47
C LYS A 21 8.93 6.28 -18.15
N ASN A 22 9.21 7.56 -17.87
CA ASN A 22 9.83 7.98 -16.60
C ASN A 22 8.88 7.93 -15.39
N ASN A 23 7.56 7.91 -15.62
CA ASN A 23 6.57 7.79 -14.55
C ASN A 23 6.30 6.33 -14.11
N LYS A 24 6.90 5.34 -14.77
CA LYS A 24 6.85 3.96 -14.30
C LYS A 24 7.84 3.80 -13.14
N LYS A 25 7.40 4.16 -11.93
CA LYS A 25 8.00 3.67 -10.69
C LYS A 25 7.98 2.14 -10.77
N THR A 26 9.13 1.56 -11.08
CA THR A 26 9.34 0.12 -11.02
C THR A 26 8.96 -0.34 -9.61
N PRO A 27 8.00 -1.26 -9.44
CA PRO A 27 7.79 -1.87 -8.14
C PRO A 27 9.05 -2.67 -7.85
N ILE A 28 9.89 -2.14 -6.96
CA ILE A 28 11.10 -2.79 -6.49
C ILE A 28 10.66 -4.11 -5.85
N LYS A 29 10.78 -5.20 -6.61
CA LYS A 29 10.48 -6.56 -6.18
C LYS A 29 11.66 -7.04 -5.32
N ASN A 30 11.83 -6.43 -4.15
CA ASN A 30 12.78 -6.90 -3.16
C ASN A 30 12.26 -8.21 -2.58
N ASN A 31 13.11 -9.22 -2.54
CA ASN A 31 12.87 -10.56 -1.96
C ASN A 31 12.66 -10.53 -0.42
N LYS A 32 12.29 -9.38 0.16
CA LYS A 32 11.88 -9.21 1.55
C LYS A 32 10.38 -9.50 1.64
N LEU A 33 10.01 -10.29 2.64
CA LEU A 33 8.61 -10.61 2.97
C LEU A 33 7.75 -9.33 2.90
N SER A 34 6.71 -9.32 2.08
CA SER A 34 5.88 -8.12 1.90
C SER A 34 5.07 -7.81 3.17
N LEU A 35 4.67 -6.55 3.39
CA LEU A 35 3.86 -6.19 4.55
C LEU A 35 2.55 -7.00 4.60
N LYS A 36 1.98 -7.28 3.42
CA LYS A 36 0.81 -8.15 3.25
C LYS A 36 1.08 -9.57 3.73
N GLU A 37 2.20 -10.17 3.32
CA GLU A 37 2.60 -11.51 3.76
C GLU A 37 2.88 -11.56 5.25
N LEU A 38 3.54 -10.55 5.80
CA LEU A 38 3.80 -10.43 7.23
C LEU A 38 2.47 -10.37 8.01
N ALA A 39 1.55 -9.51 7.61
CA ALA A 39 0.25 -9.37 8.24
C ALA A 39 -0.55 -10.68 8.15
N LYS A 40 -0.52 -11.36 6.99
CA LYS A 40 -1.18 -12.66 6.79
C LYS A 40 -0.62 -13.75 7.70
N LYS A 41 0.70 -13.80 7.88
CA LYS A 41 1.35 -14.74 8.81
C LYS A 41 1.06 -14.39 10.28
N THR A 42 0.94 -13.11 10.59
CA THR A 42 0.73 -12.63 11.96
C THR A 42 -0.72 -12.84 12.41
N PHE A 43 -1.68 -12.63 11.51
CA PHE A 43 -3.12 -12.67 11.77
C PHE A 43 -3.86 -13.57 10.76
N PRO A 44 -3.64 -14.90 10.78
CA PRO A 44 -4.13 -15.82 9.75
C PRO A 44 -5.66 -15.95 9.69
N LYS A 45 -6.36 -15.63 10.78
CA LYS A 45 -7.83 -15.64 10.88
C LYS A 45 -8.49 -14.53 10.06
N TYR A 46 -7.76 -13.45 9.77
CA TYR A 46 -8.28 -12.26 9.15
C TYR A 46 -8.00 -12.23 7.64
N LYS A 47 -8.89 -11.57 6.90
CA LYS A 47 -8.69 -11.34 5.47
C LYS A 47 -7.72 -10.16 5.30
N ILE A 48 -6.58 -10.42 4.67
CA ILE A 48 -5.59 -9.37 4.39
C ILE A 48 -5.76 -8.86 2.95
N ILE A 49 -6.01 -7.57 2.80
CA ILE A 49 -6.18 -6.90 1.51
C ILE A 49 -5.10 -5.82 1.38
N GLU A 50 -4.51 -5.68 0.21
CA GLU A 50 -3.55 -4.60 -0.06
C GLU A 50 -4.11 -3.73 -1.17
N LYS A 51 -4.23 -2.42 -0.91
CA LYS A 51 -4.78 -1.45 -1.87
C LYS A 51 -4.08 -0.10 -1.68
N HIS A 52 -3.65 0.51 -2.79
CA HIS A 52 -2.99 1.83 -2.79
C HIS A 52 -1.83 1.97 -1.78
N GLY A 53 -1.00 0.92 -1.65
CA GLY A 53 0.15 0.92 -0.73
C GLY A 53 -0.21 0.84 0.75
N THR A 54 -1.46 0.52 1.07
CA THR A 54 -1.96 0.28 2.42
C THR A 54 -2.38 -1.18 2.55
N VAL A 55 -1.91 -1.84 3.61
CA VAL A 55 -2.31 -3.20 3.99
C VAL A 55 -3.44 -3.10 5.00
N MET A 56 -4.56 -3.73 4.68
CA MET A 56 -5.78 -3.75 5.47
C MET A 56 -5.96 -5.13 6.08
N ILE A 57 -6.22 -5.15 7.38
CA ILE A 57 -6.65 -6.34 8.11
C ILE A 57 -8.17 -6.24 8.24
N CYS A 58 -8.88 -7.18 7.61
CA CYS A 58 -10.33 -7.19 7.53
C CYS A 58 -10.91 -8.43 8.20
N GLU A 59 -12.10 -8.29 8.78
CA GLU A 59 -12.96 -9.41 9.16
C GLU A 59 -14.04 -9.59 8.08
N ILE A 60 -14.50 -10.82 7.86
CA ILE A 60 -15.61 -11.08 6.93
C ILE A 60 -16.91 -10.96 7.73
N ASN A 61 -17.77 -10.02 7.34
CA ASN A 61 -19.04 -9.79 8.02
C ASN A 61 -20.11 -10.83 7.63
N HIS A 62 -21.31 -10.73 8.24
CA HIS A 62 -22.46 -11.61 7.97
C HIS A 62 -22.97 -11.55 6.52
N ARG A 63 -22.55 -10.55 5.73
CA ARG A 63 -22.88 -10.38 4.30
C ARG A 63 -21.75 -10.86 3.39
N ASN A 64 -20.73 -11.50 3.94
CA ASN A 64 -19.51 -11.91 3.23
C ASN A 64 -18.72 -10.74 2.63
N GLU A 65 -18.87 -9.54 3.19
CA GLU A 65 -18.10 -8.35 2.80
C GLU A 65 -16.94 -8.14 3.78
N PRO A 66 -15.78 -7.65 3.30
CA PRO A 66 -14.66 -7.32 4.18
C PRO A 66 -14.98 -6.04 4.97
N ASP A 67 -15.04 -6.14 6.29
CA ASP A 67 -15.06 -4.99 7.20
C ASP A 67 -13.62 -4.69 7.65
N GLU A 68 -13.11 -3.50 7.33
CA GLU A 68 -11.75 -3.13 7.67
C GLU A 68 -11.60 -2.83 9.17
N LEU A 69 -10.65 -3.49 9.82
CA LEU A 69 -10.34 -3.27 11.24
C LEU A 69 -9.06 -2.45 11.42
N VAL A 70 -8.03 -2.72 10.62
CA VAL A 70 -6.74 -2.05 10.72
C VAL A 70 -6.21 -1.67 9.35
N PHE A 71 -5.77 -0.43 9.18
CA PHE A 71 -5.03 0.08 8.03
C PHE A 71 -3.57 0.27 8.42
N ILE A 72 -2.65 -0.37 7.69
CA ILE A 72 -1.22 -0.30 7.93
C ILE A 72 -0.54 0.27 6.69
N ARG A 73 0.21 1.35 6.86
CA ARG A 73 0.97 1.99 5.79
C ARG A 73 2.41 2.26 6.22
N ILE A 74 3.34 2.07 5.30
CA ILE A 74 4.74 2.45 5.50
C ILE A 74 4.92 3.90 5.02
N GLU A 75 5.35 4.76 5.92
CA GLU A 75 5.60 6.20 5.70
C GLU A 75 7.01 6.55 6.20
N PRO A 76 8.06 6.41 5.36
CA PRO A 76 9.45 6.55 5.79
C PRO A 76 9.81 7.91 6.41
N ASN A 77 9.07 8.95 6.06
CA ASN A 77 9.31 10.32 6.53
C ASN A 77 8.53 10.66 7.81
N LYS A 78 7.79 9.70 8.40
CA LYS A 78 6.97 9.91 9.59
C LYS A 78 7.37 8.94 10.69
N GLN A 79 7.31 9.40 11.93
CA GLN A 79 7.42 8.51 13.09
C GLN A 79 6.23 7.56 13.17
N LYS A 80 6.40 6.45 13.90
CA LYS A 80 5.33 5.49 14.12
C LYS A 80 4.14 6.20 14.77
N ASN A 81 2.98 6.13 14.14
CA ASN A 81 1.75 6.71 14.66
C ASN A 81 0.61 5.71 14.51
N ILE A 82 -0.09 5.42 15.60
CA ILE A 82 -1.27 4.56 15.60
C ILE A 82 -2.43 5.37 16.15
N THR A 83 -3.40 5.62 15.30
CA THR A 83 -4.59 6.40 15.62
C THR A 83 -5.82 5.52 15.52
N LYS A 84 -6.69 5.58 16.52
CA LYS A 84 -8.00 4.94 16.48
C LYS A 84 -8.99 5.87 15.79
N PHE A 85 -9.74 5.35 14.83
CA PHE A 85 -10.83 6.06 14.16
C PHE A 85 -12.10 5.20 14.18
N GLY A 86 -13.02 5.54 15.09
CA GLY A 86 -14.22 4.75 15.35
C GLY A 86 -13.85 3.34 15.84
N ARG A 87 -14.29 2.32 15.09
CA ARG A 87 -13.97 0.90 15.35
C ARG A 87 -12.65 0.44 14.73
N ARG A 88 -11.98 1.29 13.95
CA ARG A 88 -10.83 0.95 13.13
C ARG A 88 -9.56 1.57 13.67
N TYR A 89 -8.41 0.99 13.33
CA TYR A 89 -7.10 1.56 13.59
C TYR A 89 -6.42 1.97 12.30
N LYS A 90 -5.75 3.12 12.30
CA LYS A 90 -4.85 3.56 11.25
C LYS A 90 -3.45 3.61 11.83
N ALA A 91 -2.52 2.88 11.22
CA ALA A 91 -1.15 2.78 11.64
C ALA A 91 -0.20 3.18 10.50
N GLU A 92 0.64 4.16 10.80
CA GLU A 92 1.71 4.64 9.94
C GLU A 92 3.03 4.21 10.58
N TYR A 93 3.83 3.40 9.88
CA TYR A 93 5.15 2.94 10.36
C TYR A 93 6.28 3.56 9.53
N PRO A 94 7.39 4.02 10.14
CA PRO A 94 8.55 4.55 9.40
C PRO A 94 9.24 3.47 8.56
N ALA A 95 9.16 2.21 8.97
CA ALA A 95 9.82 1.09 8.32
C ALA A 95 8.96 -0.17 8.45
N MET A 96 9.39 -1.23 7.77
CA MET A 96 8.73 -2.54 7.84
C MET A 96 8.64 -3.02 9.30
N PRO A 97 7.43 -3.19 9.87
CA PRO A 97 7.28 -3.67 11.24
C PRO A 97 7.61 -5.16 11.33
N THR A 98 7.80 -5.64 12.55
CA THR A 98 7.94 -7.05 12.88
C THR A 98 6.59 -7.67 13.26
N ALA A 99 6.47 -9.00 13.19
CA ALA A 99 5.28 -9.71 13.65
C ALA A 99 4.99 -9.46 15.15
N LYS A 100 6.05 -9.31 15.97
CA LYS A 100 5.93 -9.02 17.40
C LYS A 100 5.34 -7.63 17.63
N GLU A 101 5.82 -6.62 16.92
CA GLU A 101 5.26 -5.26 16.99
C GLU A 101 3.79 -5.23 16.58
N LEU A 102 3.44 -5.89 15.47
CA LEU A 102 2.04 -5.98 15.04
C LEU A 102 1.16 -6.64 16.10
N LYS A 103 1.62 -7.70 16.76
CA LYS A 103 0.88 -8.37 17.85
C LYS A 103 0.74 -7.48 19.09
N ILE A 104 1.76 -6.70 19.44
CA ILE A 104 1.68 -5.77 20.57
C ILE A 104 0.69 -4.64 20.24
N ASP A 105 0.79 -4.09 19.03
CA ASP A 105 0.01 -2.94 18.60
C ASP A 105 -1.47 -3.27 18.39
N PHE A 106 -1.78 -4.46 17.85
CA PHE A 106 -3.15 -4.83 17.45
C PHE A 106 -3.70 -6.09 18.11
N GLY A 107 -2.91 -6.87 18.84
CA GLY A 107 -3.34 -8.18 19.37
C GLY A 107 -4.57 -8.10 20.27
N LYS A 108 -4.69 -7.03 21.08
CA LYS A 108 -5.89 -6.80 21.92
C LYS A 108 -7.16 -6.56 21.10
N HIS A 109 -7.02 -6.06 19.88
CA HIS A 109 -8.14 -5.72 18.99
C HIS A 109 -8.42 -6.82 17.96
N LEU A 110 -7.40 -7.62 17.60
CA LEU A 110 -7.44 -8.66 16.57
C LEU A 110 -7.30 -10.08 17.15
N ASN A 111 -8.10 -10.42 18.16
CA ASN A 111 -8.10 -11.74 18.80
C ASN A 111 -8.57 -12.88 17.88
#